data_AF-A0A1V5VRU7-F1
#
_entry.id   AF-A0A1V5VRU7-F1
#
_cell.length_a   1.000
_cell.length_b   1.000
_cell.length_c   1.000
_cell.angle_alpha   90.00
_cell.angle_beta   90.00
_cell.angle_gamma   90.00
#
_symmetry.space_group_name_H-M   'P 1'
#
loop_
_entity.id
_entity.type
_entity.pdbx_description
1 polymer ?
#
loop_
_entity_poly.entity_id
_entity_poly.type
_entity_poly.pdbx_seq_one_letter_code
_entity_poly.pdbx_strand_id
1 'polypeptide(L)'
;MNNIYFDSFDLQSLNANLGSVEERQKLRLRWYGTDLAQVTAAQLELKCRQGVASWKETAPFGRAPFDGVLLLEQLPWSALMATLRQGLDARAQHWLACYAQPTLINSYQRAYYETPDGELRLTLDTRLRAYAQRYMAYPNLRQQAVQPDVMIVELKSPTGDAAVRRLTALLASFPARVGRFSKYLHGMLAATDFEGVFA
;
A
#
# COMPACT_ATOMS: atom_id res chain seq x y z
N MET A 1 8.85 3.45 5.50
CA MET A 1 7.53 3.75 4.89
C MET A 1 6.54 2.75 5.39
N ASN A 2 5.37 3.21 5.85
CA ASN A 2 4.39 2.35 6.52
C ASN A 2 3.00 2.53 5.89
N ASN A 3 2.21 1.46 5.82
CA ASN A 3 0.86 1.51 5.28
C ASN A 3 -0.07 0.57 6.05
N ILE A 4 -1.32 0.97 6.23
CA ILE A 4 -2.46 0.09 6.53
C ILE A 4 -3.28 -0.02 5.25
N TYR A 5 -3.47 -1.22 4.73
CA TYR A 5 -4.37 -1.49 3.62
C TYR A 5 -5.76 -1.79 4.14
N PHE A 6 -6.75 -1.32 3.40
CA PHE A 6 -8.14 -1.64 3.64
C PHE A 6 -8.75 -2.34 2.42
N ASP A 7 -9.72 -3.20 2.68
CA ASP A 7 -10.50 -3.89 1.66
C ASP A 7 -11.99 -3.88 2.01
N SER A 8 -12.81 -4.35 1.07
CA SER A 8 -14.22 -4.65 1.34
C SER A 8 -14.35 -5.93 2.18
N PHE A 9 -15.53 -6.17 2.74
CA PHE A 9 -15.80 -7.37 3.55
C PHE A 9 -15.60 -8.68 2.77
N ASP A 10 -15.89 -8.68 1.49
CA ASP A 10 -15.73 -9.78 0.54
C ASP A 10 -14.37 -9.76 -0.18
N LEU A 11 -13.42 -8.94 0.28
CA LEU A 11 -12.05 -8.85 -0.22
C LEU A 11 -11.95 -8.56 -1.73
N GLN A 12 -12.78 -7.65 -2.24
CA GLN A 12 -12.83 -7.31 -3.66
C GLN A 12 -11.49 -6.86 -4.21
N SER A 13 -10.70 -6.08 -3.45
CA SER A 13 -9.38 -5.62 -3.91
C SER A 13 -8.41 -6.78 -4.04
N LEU A 14 -8.44 -7.73 -3.11
CA LEU A 14 -7.64 -8.96 -3.19
C LEU A 14 -8.07 -9.84 -4.37
N ASN A 15 -9.36 -10.12 -4.47
CA ASN A 15 -9.94 -10.95 -5.53
C ASN A 15 -9.70 -10.36 -6.92
N ALA A 16 -9.85 -9.05 -7.08
CA ALA A 16 -9.51 -8.36 -8.32
C ALA A 16 -8.02 -8.44 -8.66
N ASN A 17 -7.14 -8.52 -7.65
CA ASN A 17 -5.71 -8.77 -7.89
C ASN A 17 -5.43 -10.19 -8.36
N LEU A 18 -6.01 -11.19 -7.70
CA LEU A 18 -5.88 -12.62 -8.03
C LEU A 18 -6.46 -12.93 -9.42
N GLY A 19 -7.71 -12.54 -9.67
CA GLY A 19 -8.42 -12.75 -10.94
C GLY A 19 -7.92 -11.89 -12.09
N SER A 20 -6.87 -11.10 -11.88
CA SER A 20 -6.29 -10.22 -12.87
C SER A 20 -7.27 -9.28 -13.58
N VAL A 21 -8.31 -8.81 -12.88
CA VAL A 21 -9.32 -7.86 -13.39
C VAL A 21 -8.69 -6.58 -13.93
N GLU A 22 -9.23 -5.97 -14.98
CA GLU A 22 -8.62 -4.76 -15.57
C GLU A 22 -8.78 -3.53 -14.68
N GLU A 23 -9.94 -3.39 -14.04
CA GLU A 23 -10.22 -2.34 -13.08
C GLU A 23 -9.94 -2.82 -11.66
N ARG A 24 -9.04 -2.11 -10.96
CA ARG A 24 -8.70 -2.45 -9.57
C ARG A 24 -8.48 -1.20 -8.76
N GLN A 25 -8.94 -1.25 -7.52
CA GLN A 25 -8.71 -0.22 -6.54
C GLN A 25 -7.99 -0.82 -5.32
N LYS A 26 -7.22 0.00 -4.62
CA LYS A 26 -6.58 -0.33 -3.34
C LYS A 26 -6.61 0.89 -2.44
N LEU A 27 -7.29 0.79 -1.32
CA LEU A 27 -7.27 1.84 -0.30
C LEU A 27 -6.14 1.58 0.70
N ARG A 28 -5.38 2.62 1.05
CA ARG A 28 -4.39 2.52 2.13
C ARG A 28 -4.23 3.83 2.89
N LEU A 29 -4.07 3.75 4.20
CA LEU A 29 -3.51 4.83 5.00
C LEU A 29 -2.00 4.70 4.96
N ARG A 30 -1.27 5.77 4.59
CA ARG A 30 0.19 5.76 4.46
C ARG A 30 0.80 6.87 5.29
N TRP A 31 1.92 6.55 5.94
CA TRP A 31 2.75 7.52 6.66
C TRP A 31 4.24 7.18 6.55
N TYR A 32 5.07 8.14 6.96
CA TYR A 32 6.52 8.00 7.05
C TYR A 32 6.94 7.98 8.52
N GLY A 33 8.00 7.23 8.81
CA GLY A 33 8.49 7.04 10.16
C GLY A 33 9.26 5.73 10.29
N THR A 34 10.12 5.67 11.28
CA THR A 34 10.82 4.44 11.71
C THR A 34 9.96 3.64 12.67
N ASP A 35 9.17 4.32 13.51
CA ASP A 35 8.17 3.70 14.35
C ASP A 35 6.94 3.30 13.53
N LEU A 36 6.57 2.02 13.61
CA LEU A 36 5.38 1.47 12.97
C LEU A 36 4.11 1.74 13.79
N ALA A 37 4.22 1.86 15.11
CA ALA A 37 3.08 2.07 15.99
C ALA A 37 2.60 3.53 15.97
N GLN A 38 3.48 4.48 15.67
CA GLN A 38 3.17 5.91 15.64
C GLN A 38 2.85 6.38 14.21
N VAL A 39 1.60 6.76 13.98
CA VAL A 39 1.12 7.34 12.73
C VAL A 39 1.12 8.86 12.86
N THR A 40 1.82 9.55 11.97
CA THR A 40 1.85 11.02 11.90
C THR A 40 1.78 11.48 10.45
N ALA A 41 1.15 12.65 10.22
CA ALA A 41 1.02 13.28 8.89
C ALA A 41 0.55 12.28 7.81
N ALA A 42 -0.38 11.40 8.18
CA ALA A 42 -0.80 10.31 7.31
C ALA A 42 -1.70 10.81 6.17
N GLN A 43 -1.73 10.03 5.10
CA GLN A 43 -2.63 10.26 3.97
C GLN A 43 -3.39 8.98 3.66
N LEU A 44 -4.70 9.11 3.50
CA LEU A 44 -5.51 8.08 2.87
C LEU A 44 -5.31 8.18 1.36
N GLU A 45 -4.85 7.09 0.76
CA GLU A 45 -4.56 6.99 -0.67
C GLU A 45 -5.47 5.93 -1.29
N LEU A 46 -6.29 6.33 -2.27
CA LEU A 46 -7.00 5.41 -3.15
C LEU A 46 -6.19 5.27 -4.44
N LYS A 47 -5.63 4.09 -4.67
CA LYS A 47 -4.93 3.76 -5.92
C LYS A 47 -5.89 3.08 -6.88
N CYS A 48 -6.02 3.63 -8.07
CA CYS A 48 -6.89 3.10 -9.11
C CYS A 48 -6.04 2.65 -10.31
N ARG A 49 -6.47 1.57 -10.95
CA ARG A 49 -5.88 1.06 -12.18
C ARG A 49 -7.00 0.65 -13.12
N GLN A 50 -6.87 1.02 -14.39
CA GLN A 50 -7.73 0.60 -15.48
C GLN A 50 -6.85 0.23 -16.67
N GLY A 51 -6.68 -1.08 -16.91
CA GLY A 51 -5.76 -1.59 -17.92
C GLY A 51 -4.30 -1.16 -17.66
N VAL A 52 -3.74 -0.35 -18.56
CA VAL A 52 -2.39 0.24 -18.44
C VAL A 52 -2.38 1.58 -17.70
N ALA A 53 -3.53 2.25 -17.58
CA ALA A 53 -3.64 3.52 -16.87
C ALA A 53 -3.69 3.27 -15.36
N SER A 54 -2.98 4.10 -14.60
CA SER A 54 -3.06 4.11 -13.14
C SER A 54 -2.96 5.51 -12.61
N TRP A 55 -3.78 5.82 -11.61
CA TRP A 55 -3.76 7.10 -10.91
C TRP A 55 -3.97 6.88 -9.42
N LYS A 56 -3.81 7.95 -8.66
CA LYS A 56 -3.99 7.92 -7.22
C LYS A 56 -4.71 9.18 -6.78
N GLU A 57 -5.72 9.01 -5.96
CA GLU A 57 -6.36 10.07 -5.22
C GLU A 57 -5.85 10.05 -3.77
N THR A 58 -5.68 11.23 -3.18
CA THR A 58 -5.18 11.37 -1.81
C THR A 58 -6.07 12.28 -0.99
N ALA A 59 -6.16 11.98 0.30
CA ALA A 59 -6.76 12.84 1.31
C ALA A 59 -5.86 12.86 2.55
N PRO A 60 -5.40 14.03 3.01
CA PRO A 60 -4.65 14.12 4.26
C PRO A 60 -5.54 13.77 5.45
N PHE A 61 -4.99 13.02 6.41
CA PHE A 61 -5.58 12.78 7.72
C PHE A 61 -5.03 13.78 8.73
N GLY A 62 -5.82 14.12 9.75
CA GLY A 62 -5.45 15.12 10.76
C GLY A 62 -6.03 16.51 10.48
N ARG A 63 -7.27 16.55 9.95
CA ARG A 63 -8.04 17.80 9.91
C ARG A 63 -8.49 18.13 11.34
N ALA A 64 -8.50 19.42 11.68
CA ALA A 64 -8.98 19.89 12.97
C ALA A 64 -10.37 19.28 13.31
N PRO A 65 -10.61 18.85 14.56
CA PRO A 65 -9.78 19.06 15.75
C PRO A 65 -8.70 17.98 15.99
N PHE A 66 -8.51 17.02 15.09
CA PHE A 66 -7.48 15.99 15.26
C PHE A 66 -6.09 16.53 14.91
N ASP A 67 -5.11 16.26 15.77
CA ASP A 67 -3.70 16.60 15.58
C ASP A 67 -2.99 15.73 14.53
N GLY A 68 -3.70 14.73 13.99
CA GLY A 68 -3.18 13.82 12.96
C GLY A 68 -2.26 12.74 13.51
N VAL A 69 -2.25 12.50 14.82
CA VAL A 69 -1.46 11.45 15.48
C VAL A 69 -2.35 10.27 15.85
N LEU A 70 -1.90 9.05 15.52
CA LEU A 70 -2.53 7.81 16.01
C LEU A 70 -1.46 6.90 16.62
N LEU A 71 -1.79 6.30 17.76
CA LEU A 71 -0.97 5.29 18.43
C LEU A 71 -1.64 3.93 18.26
N LEU A 72 -1.17 3.15 17.29
CA LEU A 72 -1.81 1.91 16.87
C LEU A 72 -1.89 0.86 17.99
N GLU A 73 -0.92 0.84 18.91
CA GLU A 73 -0.90 -0.09 20.04
C GLU A 73 -1.97 0.21 21.11
N GLN A 74 -2.54 1.42 21.11
CA GLN A 74 -3.43 1.89 22.17
C GLN A 74 -4.91 1.82 21.80
N LEU A 75 -5.21 1.56 20.53
CA LEU A 75 -6.57 1.69 20.01
C LEU A 75 -7.03 0.40 19.32
N PRO A 76 -8.23 -0.11 19.65
CA PRO A 76 -8.85 -1.17 18.85
C PRO A 76 -9.20 -0.62 17.46
N TRP A 77 -9.37 -1.52 16.50
CA TRP A 77 -9.74 -1.15 15.13
C TRP A 77 -11.03 -0.35 15.04
N SER A 78 -12.02 -0.63 15.89
CA SER A 78 -13.27 0.14 15.94
C SER A 78 -13.03 1.61 16.26
N ALA A 79 -12.18 1.90 17.25
CA ALA A 79 -11.81 3.27 17.63
C ALA A 79 -10.97 3.94 16.53
N LEU A 80 -9.96 3.25 16.00
CA LEU A 80 -9.14 3.75 14.89
C LEU A 80 -9.99 4.13 13.68
N MET A 81 -10.92 3.26 13.28
CA MET A 81 -11.81 3.52 12.14
C MET A 81 -12.75 4.70 12.41
N ALA A 82 -13.26 4.86 13.62
CA ALA A 82 -14.06 6.02 14.01
C ALA A 82 -13.24 7.32 13.93
N THR A 83 -12.03 7.32 14.48
CA THR A 83 -11.10 8.45 14.41
C THR A 83 -10.74 8.80 12.97
N LEU A 84 -10.42 7.81 12.12
CA LEU A 84 -10.13 8.04 10.71
C LEU A 84 -11.31 8.73 10.02
N ARG A 85 -12.54 8.25 10.22
CA ARG A 85 -13.73 8.89 9.62
C ARG A 85 -13.85 10.35 10.04
N GLN A 86 -13.64 10.69 11.31
CA GLN A 86 -13.73 12.06 11.79
C GLN A 86 -12.61 12.97 11.27
N GLY A 87 -11.40 12.44 11.10
CA GLY A 87 -10.23 13.21 10.64
C GLY A 87 -10.07 13.32 9.13
N LEU A 88 -10.99 12.74 8.35
CA LEU A 88 -10.99 12.72 6.89
C LEU A 88 -12.10 13.59 6.29
N ASP A 89 -11.92 14.02 5.04
CA ASP A 89 -12.97 14.71 4.28
C ASP A 89 -14.10 13.76 3.82
N ALA A 90 -15.23 14.32 3.37
CA ALA A 90 -16.42 13.52 3.00
C ALA A 90 -16.14 12.48 1.90
N ARG A 91 -15.26 12.80 0.93
CA ARG A 91 -14.90 11.88 -0.15
C ARG A 91 -14.06 10.71 0.36
N ALA A 92 -13.08 10.99 1.22
CA ALA A 92 -12.25 9.98 1.86
C ALA A 92 -13.03 9.12 2.86
N GLN A 93 -14.01 9.70 3.55
CA GLN A 93 -14.97 8.95 4.37
C GLN A 93 -15.77 7.95 3.53
N HIS A 94 -16.20 8.35 2.32
CA HIS A 94 -16.90 7.45 1.41
C HIS A 94 -16.01 6.27 0.98
N TRP A 95 -14.74 6.51 0.62
CA TRP A 95 -13.81 5.41 0.33
C TRP A 95 -13.67 4.46 1.51
N LEU A 96 -13.49 4.99 2.72
CA LEU A 96 -13.34 4.17 3.92
C LEU A 96 -14.62 3.39 4.26
N ALA A 97 -15.80 3.86 3.84
CA ALA A 97 -17.05 3.12 3.96
C ALA A 97 -17.11 1.93 2.99
N CYS A 98 -16.61 2.10 1.75
CA CYS A 98 -16.51 1.01 0.76
C CYS A 98 -15.45 -0.04 1.14
N TYR A 99 -14.33 0.42 1.71
CA TYR A 99 -13.19 -0.41 2.11
C TYR A 99 -13.03 -0.36 3.64
N ALA A 100 -14.01 -0.89 4.36
CA ALA A 100 -14.11 -0.74 5.81
C ALA A 100 -13.25 -1.74 6.61
N GLN A 101 -12.59 -2.71 5.97
CA GLN A 101 -11.84 -3.75 6.65
C GLN A 101 -10.33 -3.48 6.61
N PRO A 102 -9.66 -3.24 7.75
CA PRO A 102 -8.20 -3.27 7.79
C PRO A 102 -7.72 -4.70 7.54
N THR A 103 -6.94 -4.91 6.49
CA THR A 103 -6.53 -6.27 6.07
C THR A 103 -5.06 -6.54 6.29
N LEU A 104 -4.20 -5.55 6.02
CA LEU A 104 -2.75 -5.72 6.05
C LEU A 104 -2.06 -4.45 6.51
N ILE A 105 -1.16 -4.58 7.49
CA ILE A 105 -0.12 -3.57 7.72
C ILE A 105 1.14 -3.99 6.98
N ASN A 106 1.77 -3.08 6.25
CA ASN A 106 3.08 -3.32 5.69
C ASN A 106 4.06 -2.17 5.93
N SER A 107 5.34 -2.52 6.01
CA SER A 107 6.44 -1.59 6.24
C SER A 107 7.62 -1.98 5.36
N TYR A 108 8.33 -0.99 4.83
CA TYR A 108 9.54 -1.18 4.01
C TYR A 108 10.40 0.07 4.03
N GLN A 109 11.68 -0.10 3.67
CA GLN A 109 12.61 0.99 3.43
C GLN A 109 12.61 1.30 1.94
N ARG A 110 12.43 2.58 1.57
CA ARG A 110 12.45 3.03 0.17
C ARG A 110 13.58 4.02 -0.05
N ALA A 111 14.43 3.74 -1.03
CA ALA A 111 15.36 4.71 -1.59
C ALA A 111 14.79 5.28 -2.91
N TYR A 112 15.02 6.56 -3.16
CA TYR A 112 14.57 7.28 -4.35
C TYR A 112 15.79 7.75 -5.14
N TYR A 113 15.76 7.51 -6.44
CA TYR A 113 16.74 7.99 -7.39
C TYR A 113 15.99 8.60 -8.57
N GLU A 114 16.57 9.64 -9.15
CA GLU A 114 16.01 10.34 -10.30
C GLU A 114 17.17 10.73 -11.22
N THR A 115 16.94 10.70 -12.54
CA THR A 115 17.91 11.24 -13.48
C THR A 115 18.01 12.77 -13.34
N PRO A 116 19.15 13.39 -13.70
CA PRO A 116 19.30 14.85 -13.58
C PRO A 116 18.24 15.67 -14.32
N ASP A 117 17.67 15.11 -15.40
CA ASP A 117 16.59 15.71 -16.19
C ASP A 117 15.18 15.47 -15.62
N GLY A 118 15.04 14.70 -14.54
CA GLY A 118 13.74 14.39 -13.93
C GLY A 118 12.88 13.39 -14.70
N GLU A 119 13.33 12.87 -15.84
CA GLU A 119 12.51 12.03 -16.71
C GLU A 119 12.39 10.60 -16.19
N LEU A 120 13.44 10.04 -15.60
CA LEU A 120 13.42 8.67 -15.11
C LEU A 120 13.54 8.66 -13.60
N ARG A 121 12.65 7.90 -12.97
CA ARG A 121 12.65 7.68 -11.52
C ARG A 121 12.85 6.22 -11.23
N LEU A 122 13.73 5.91 -10.30
CA LEU A 122 13.96 4.57 -9.78
C LEU A 122 13.68 4.59 -8.28
N THR A 123 12.91 3.60 -7.82
CA THR A 123 12.76 3.35 -6.39
C THR A 123 13.20 1.94 -6.03
N LEU A 124 13.93 1.81 -4.92
CA LEU A 124 14.33 0.54 -4.33
C LEU A 124 13.57 0.33 -3.04
N ASP A 125 12.77 -0.73 -2.96
CA ASP A 125 12.15 -1.16 -1.70
C ASP A 125 12.83 -2.39 -1.14
N THR A 126 13.22 -2.30 0.13
CA THR A 126 13.93 -3.35 0.87
C THR A 126 13.31 -3.54 2.24
N ARG A 127 13.69 -4.63 2.93
CA ARG A 127 13.22 -4.98 4.29
C ARG A 127 11.69 -4.96 4.37
N LEU A 128 11.05 -5.60 3.40
CA LEU A 128 9.60 -5.69 3.37
C LEU A 128 9.12 -6.50 4.58
N ARG A 129 8.15 -5.95 5.30
CA ARG A 129 7.46 -6.59 6.41
C ARG A 129 5.96 -6.48 6.19
N ALA A 130 5.24 -7.53 6.53
CA ALA A 130 3.80 -7.65 6.39
C ALA A 130 3.21 -8.21 7.69
N TYR A 131 2.06 -7.71 8.11
CA TYR A 131 1.36 -8.12 9.31
C TYR A 131 -0.13 -8.25 9.00
N ALA A 132 -0.69 -9.44 9.15
CA ALA A 132 -2.11 -9.69 8.93
C ALA A 132 -2.94 -8.97 9.99
N GLN A 133 -4.07 -8.38 9.59
CA GLN A 133 -4.95 -7.61 10.49
C GLN A 133 -6.36 -8.20 10.62
N ARG A 134 -6.69 -9.17 9.76
CA ARG A 134 -8.01 -9.80 9.73
C ARG A 134 -8.25 -10.58 11.02
N TYR A 135 -9.50 -10.61 11.46
CA TYR A 135 -9.95 -11.37 12.64
C TYR A 135 -9.32 -10.93 13.96
N MET A 136 -8.74 -9.73 14.02
CA MET A 136 -8.15 -9.16 15.23
C MET A 136 -8.91 -7.90 15.64
N ALA A 137 -9.12 -7.73 16.95
CA ALA A 137 -9.77 -6.52 17.48
C ALA A 137 -8.81 -5.32 17.53
N TYR A 138 -7.50 -5.58 17.61
CA TYR A 138 -6.43 -4.59 17.70
C TYR A 138 -5.44 -4.74 16.55
N PRO A 139 -4.74 -3.67 16.15
CA PRO A 139 -3.66 -3.76 15.16
C PRO A 139 -2.58 -4.76 15.59
N ASN A 140 -2.27 -5.70 14.70
CA ASN A 140 -1.13 -6.58 14.85
C ASN A 140 0.12 -5.91 14.28
N LEU A 141 1.09 -5.63 15.16
CA LEU A 141 2.37 -5.02 14.82
C LEU A 141 3.56 -5.96 15.11
N ARG A 142 3.28 -7.18 15.60
CA ARG A 142 4.30 -8.07 16.19
C ARG A 142 4.43 -9.38 15.43
N GLN A 143 3.30 -9.99 15.08
CA GLN A 143 3.27 -11.25 14.33
C GLN A 143 3.44 -10.95 12.84
N GLN A 144 4.70 -10.93 12.42
CA GLN A 144 5.07 -10.73 11.01
C GLN A 144 4.74 -11.99 10.21
N ALA A 145 4.14 -11.79 9.04
CA ALA A 145 3.94 -12.83 8.03
C ALA A 145 5.27 -13.38 7.51
N VAL A 146 5.31 -14.68 7.25
CA VAL A 146 6.50 -15.35 6.69
C VAL A 146 6.53 -15.12 5.19
N GLN A 147 7.53 -14.37 4.71
CA GLN A 147 7.66 -14.06 3.29
C GLN A 147 9.13 -14.09 2.85
N PRO A 148 9.40 -14.38 1.57
CA PRO A 148 10.76 -14.35 1.04
C PRO A 148 11.38 -12.96 1.19
N ASP A 149 12.69 -12.92 1.46
CA ASP A 149 13.44 -11.67 1.43
C ASP A 149 13.65 -11.25 -0.03
N VAL A 150 12.91 -10.22 -0.44
CA VAL A 150 12.93 -9.70 -1.81
C VAL A 150 13.21 -8.20 -1.81
N MET A 151 13.97 -7.77 -2.81
CA MET A 151 14.13 -6.36 -3.15
C MET A 151 13.26 -6.04 -4.36
N ILE A 152 12.53 -4.93 -4.30
CA ILE A 152 11.71 -4.46 -5.42
C ILE A 152 12.36 -3.24 -6.04
N VAL A 153 12.66 -3.34 -7.33
CA VAL A 153 13.09 -2.21 -8.15
C VAL A 153 11.91 -1.75 -9.00
N GLU A 154 11.55 -0.49 -8.90
CA GLU A 154 10.47 0.12 -9.69
C GLU A 154 11.06 1.29 -10.49
N LEU A 155 11.12 1.16 -11.82
CA LEU A 155 11.47 2.24 -12.74
C LEU A 155 10.20 2.88 -13.30
N LYS A 156 10.20 4.21 -13.42
CA LYS A 156 9.11 5.01 -14.00
C LYS A 156 9.66 6.02 -14.98
N SER A 157 8.89 6.25 -16.04
CA SER A 157 9.08 7.33 -17.00
C SER A 157 7.73 8.03 -17.26
N PRO A 158 7.74 9.28 -17.75
CA PRO A 158 6.63 9.85 -18.49
C PRO A 158 6.22 8.94 -19.67
N THR A 159 5.01 9.15 -20.16
CA THR A 159 4.44 8.40 -21.28
C THR A 159 4.90 8.90 -22.66
N GLY A 160 5.78 9.90 -22.73
CA GLY A 160 6.30 10.42 -23.99
C GLY A 160 7.30 9.45 -24.65
N ASP A 161 7.25 9.37 -25.99
CA ASP A 161 8.00 8.39 -26.78
C ASP A 161 9.51 8.35 -26.47
N ALA A 162 10.13 9.51 -26.26
CA ALA A 162 11.57 9.60 -25.98
C ALA A 162 11.91 8.94 -24.62
N ALA A 163 11.15 9.25 -23.57
CA ALA A 163 11.34 8.70 -22.24
C ALA A 163 11.06 7.18 -22.22
N VAL A 164 10.03 6.73 -22.96
CA VAL A 164 9.72 5.30 -23.13
C VAL A 164 10.84 4.54 -23.83
N ARG A 165 11.40 5.09 -24.92
CA ARG A 165 12.56 4.47 -25.59
C ARG A 165 13.76 4.34 -24.66
N ARG A 166 14.05 5.37 -23.88
CA ARG A 166 15.14 5.36 -22.90
C ARG A 166 14.92 4.33 -21.79
N LEU A 167 13.70 4.24 -21.27
CA LEU A 167 13.32 3.21 -20.30
C LEU A 167 13.51 1.81 -20.88
N THR A 168 13.05 1.55 -22.11
CA THR A 168 13.21 0.26 -22.79
C THR A 168 14.68 -0.11 -22.97
N ALA A 169 15.53 0.84 -23.37
CA ALA A 169 16.97 0.61 -23.51
C ALA A 169 17.64 0.25 -22.16
N LEU A 170 17.25 0.93 -21.07
CA LEU A 170 17.73 0.59 -19.73
C LEU A 170 17.27 -0.80 -19.30
N LEU A 171 16.00 -1.15 -19.51
CA LEU A 171 15.45 -2.45 -19.16
C LEU A 171 16.10 -3.60 -19.94
N ALA A 172 16.53 -3.37 -21.18
CA ALA A 172 17.21 -4.38 -22.00
C ALA A 172 18.57 -4.83 -21.42
N SER A 173 19.22 -3.97 -20.64
CA SER A 173 20.49 -4.26 -19.96
C SER A 173 20.34 -4.56 -18.46
N PHE A 174 19.10 -4.48 -17.94
CA PHE A 174 18.86 -4.65 -16.51
C PHE A 174 18.94 -6.13 -16.12
N PRO A 175 19.68 -6.48 -15.04
CA PRO A 175 19.95 -7.88 -14.70
C PRO A 175 18.72 -8.64 -14.18
N ALA A 176 17.69 -7.94 -13.73
CA ALA A 176 16.46 -8.54 -13.22
C ALA A 176 15.34 -8.51 -14.26
N ARG A 177 14.55 -9.59 -14.32
CA ARG A 177 13.37 -9.65 -15.18
C ARG A 177 12.26 -8.75 -14.65
N VAL A 178 11.55 -8.10 -15.56
CA VAL A 178 10.35 -7.32 -15.23
C VAL A 178 9.23 -8.29 -14.84
N GLY A 179 8.63 -8.05 -13.67
CA GLY A 179 7.52 -8.83 -13.15
C GLY A 179 6.45 -7.94 -12.52
N ARG A 180 5.24 -8.48 -12.37
CA ARG A 180 4.17 -7.81 -11.64
C ARG A 180 4.35 -8.07 -10.16
N PHE A 181 4.52 -7.01 -9.37
CA PHE A 181 4.62 -7.14 -7.93
C PHE A 181 3.61 -6.24 -7.21
N SER A 182 2.83 -6.83 -6.31
CA SER A 182 1.92 -6.11 -5.43
C SER A 182 2.25 -6.45 -3.98
N LYS A 183 2.75 -5.46 -3.22
CA LYS A 183 3.01 -5.60 -1.78
C LYS A 183 1.76 -5.99 -0.97
N TYR A 184 0.58 -5.55 -1.40
CA TYR A 184 -0.69 -5.93 -0.79
C TYR A 184 -0.94 -7.43 -0.97
N LEU A 185 -1.11 -7.86 -2.22
CA LEU A 185 -1.25 -9.27 -2.60
C LEU A 185 -0.23 -10.20 -1.92
N HIS A 186 1.07 -9.90 -2.00
CA HIS A 186 2.10 -10.77 -1.42
C HIS A 186 1.98 -10.83 0.10
N GLY A 187 1.72 -9.70 0.78
CA GLY A 187 1.53 -9.70 2.22
C GLY A 187 0.25 -10.42 2.67
N MET A 188 -0.82 -10.35 1.87
CA MET A 188 -2.07 -11.10 2.12
C MET A 188 -1.89 -12.61 1.93
N LEU A 189 -1.14 -13.04 0.91
CA LEU A 189 -0.88 -14.46 0.65
C LEU A 189 0.10 -15.08 1.64
N ALA A 190 1.01 -14.28 2.21
CA ALA A 190 1.93 -14.70 3.25
C ALA A 190 1.28 -14.77 4.65
N ALA A 191 0.06 -14.28 4.80
CA ALA A 191 -0.66 -14.32 6.06
C ALA A 191 -1.18 -15.73 6.35
N THR A 192 -1.04 -16.17 7.61
CA THR A 192 -1.39 -17.53 8.05
C THR A 192 -2.87 -17.90 7.90
N ASP A 193 -3.77 -16.92 7.77
CA ASP A 193 -5.20 -17.15 7.51
C ASP A 193 -5.49 -17.54 6.05
N PHE A 194 -4.50 -17.47 5.15
CA PHE A 194 -4.61 -17.91 3.75
C PHE A 194 -3.94 -19.27 3.47
N GLU A 195 -3.05 -19.76 4.35
CA GLU A 195 -2.39 -21.06 4.15
C GLU A 195 -3.36 -22.26 4.22
N GLY A 196 -4.54 -22.09 4.82
CA GLY A 196 -5.58 -23.12 4.91
C GLY A 196 -6.47 -23.31 3.66
N VAL A 197 -6.28 -22.51 2.59
CA VAL A 197 -7.11 -22.62 1.36
C VAL A 197 -6.41 -23.45 0.27
N PHE A 198 -5.12 -23.73 0.43
CA PHE A 198 -4.32 -24.52 -0.53
C PHE A 198 -3.67 -25.77 0.08
N ALA A 199 -4.12 -26.19 1.27
CA ALA A 199 -3.70 -27.44 1.93
C ALA A 199 -4.75 -28.54 1.76
#